data_AF-B1ZJG2-F1
#
_entry.id   AF-B1ZJG2-F1
#
_cell.length_a   1.000
_cell.length_b   1.000
_cell.length_c   1.000
_cell.angle_alpha   90.00
_cell.angle_beta   90.00
_cell.angle_gamma   90.00
#
_symmetry.space_group_name_H-M   'P 1'
#
loop_
_entity.id
_entity.type
_entity.pdbx_description
1 polymer ?
#
loop_
_entity_poly.entity_id
_entity_poly.type
_entity_poly.pdbx_seq_one_letter_code
_entity_poly.pdbx_strand_id
1 'polypeptide(L)'
;MAWHRYRRERRDYSHLDGLNARSAFDQAYRLRTFGRDLSTWPAMVNDTLIRLFAGVETLDRAGAIAAVVADRAAKGKRGPGTPGAFDGDVAGNAMAWGVHLRLLVATEGEDGTTWSMPDRQPWYEVQEGGRLRQVRGMTEAEQADQARRDETRARRRATLQAKEAVRVGPLVEAELHRILRHDPDFVIREGNPRGSYPDKDIALFLPTVAAPVPLVEVLPIAMEAHHDMEPRQQRRWLTCLEAWAWEVSYRAQRARTKAIQAEQAAARAAVEAADDAALEGL
;
A
#
# COMPACT_ATOMS: atom_id res chain seq x y z
N MET A 1 -26.92 -8.39 -7.51
CA MET A 1 -25.85 -7.47 -7.04
C MET A 1 -25.30 -6.73 -8.24
N ALA A 2 -25.70 -5.46 -8.41
CA ALA A 2 -25.29 -4.64 -9.55
C ALA A 2 -23.89 -4.07 -9.29
N TRP A 3 -22.94 -4.45 -10.15
CA TRP A 3 -21.59 -3.90 -10.18
C TRP A 3 -21.66 -2.48 -10.75
N HIS A 4 -21.80 -1.46 -9.90
CA HIS A 4 -21.56 -0.08 -10.32
C HIS A 4 -20.06 0.10 -10.59
N ARG A 5 -19.65 -0.14 -11.85
CA ARG A 5 -18.41 0.41 -12.39
C ARG A 5 -18.52 1.92 -12.26
N TYR A 6 -17.75 2.51 -11.35
CA TYR A 6 -17.47 3.94 -11.34
C TYR A 6 -16.91 4.32 -12.72
N ARG A 7 -17.79 4.79 -13.61
CA ARG A 7 -17.40 5.38 -14.88
C ARG A 7 -16.76 6.70 -14.48
N ARG A 8 -15.42 6.73 -14.36
CA ARG A 8 -14.68 7.96 -14.09
C ARG A 8 -15.18 9.00 -15.09
N GLU A 9 -15.78 10.07 -14.60
CA GLU A 9 -16.15 11.22 -15.42
C GLU A 9 -14.93 11.61 -16.25
N ARG A 10 -15.15 11.85 -17.55
CA ARG A 10 -14.07 12.29 -18.43
C ARG A 10 -13.53 13.60 -17.84
N ARG A 11 -12.20 13.73 -17.80
CA ARG A 11 -11.56 14.96 -17.36
C ARG A 11 -12.07 16.11 -18.23
N ASP A 12 -12.59 17.15 -17.58
CA ASP A 12 -13.09 18.34 -18.26
C ASP A 12 -11.89 19.21 -18.70
N TYR A 13 -11.84 19.50 -20.00
CA TYR A 13 -10.82 20.34 -20.63
C TYR A 13 -11.46 21.56 -21.33
N SER A 14 -12.67 21.95 -20.95
CA SER A 14 -13.38 23.12 -21.50
C SER A 14 -12.57 24.42 -21.46
N HIS A 15 -11.65 24.57 -20.49
CA HIS A 15 -10.73 25.71 -20.42
C HIS A 15 -9.74 25.81 -21.61
N LEU A 16 -9.61 24.75 -22.41
CA LEU A 16 -8.77 24.71 -23.62
C LEU A 16 -9.52 25.03 -24.90
N ASP A 17 -10.85 25.16 -24.85
CA ASP A 17 -11.68 25.39 -26.03
C ASP A 17 -11.31 26.72 -26.71
N GLY A 18 -11.00 26.64 -28.00
CA GLY A 18 -10.60 27.80 -28.81
C GLY A 18 -9.15 28.26 -28.63
N LEU A 19 -8.36 27.62 -27.76
CA LEU A 19 -6.95 27.96 -27.57
C LEU A 19 -6.05 27.19 -28.56
N ASN A 20 -4.96 27.83 -28.97
CA ASN A 20 -3.82 27.14 -29.59
C ASN A 20 -2.77 26.76 -28.53
N ALA A 21 -1.75 26.00 -28.91
CA ALA A 21 -0.71 25.54 -27.99
C ALA A 21 0.02 26.70 -27.26
N ARG A 22 0.26 27.83 -27.92
CA ARG A 22 0.95 28.98 -27.30
C ARG A 22 0.05 29.67 -26.27
N SER A 23 -1.21 29.94 -26.62
CA SER A 23 -2.15 30.58 -25.69
C SER A 23 -2.45 29.71 -24.47
N ALA A 24 -2.59 28.40 -24.69
CA ALA A 24 -2.77 27.43 -23.60
C ALA A 24 -1.51 27.34 -22.71
N PHE A 25 -0.31 27.39 -23.29
CA PHE A 25 0.94 27.46 -22.51
C PHE A 25 0.97 28.68 -21.61
N ASP A 26 0.73 29.88 -22.17
CA ASP A 26 0.84 31.13 -21.41
C ASP A 26 -0.21 31.16 -20.27
N GLN A 27 -1.41 30.64 -20.52
CA GLN A 27 -2.45 30.51 -19.50
C GLN A 27 -2.04 29.53 -18.39
N ALA A 28 -1.57 28.33 -18.76
CA ALA A 28 -1.16 27.31 -17.81
C ALA A 28 0.06 27.73 -16.98
N TYR A 29 0.99 28.46 -17.60
CA TYR A 29 2.17 28.97 -16.93
C TYR A 29 1.81 29.98 -15.83
N ARG A 30 0.80 30.83 -16.07
CA ARG A 30 0.32 31.80 -15.07
C ARG A 30 -0.47 31.14 -13.95
N LEU A 31 -1.36 30.21 -14.30
CA LEU A 31 -2.37 29.70 -13.37
C LEU A 31 -1.94 28.43 -12.62
N ARG A 32 -0.96 27.67 -13.13
CA ARG A 32 -0.65 26.30 -12.69
C ARG A 32 -1.93 25.43 -12.67
N THR A 33 -2.48 25.20 -13.86
CA THR A 33 -3.83 24.66 -14.13
C THR A 33 -4.17 23.36 -13.41
N PHE A 34 -3.19 22.54 -13.02
CA PHE A 34 -3.43 21.32 -12.25
C PHE A 34 -2.25 20.92 -11.36
N GLY A 35 -2.52 20.03 -10.40
CA GLY A 35 -1.51 19.39 -9.56
C GLY A 35 -1.46 19.88 -8.10
N ARG A 36 -2.18 20.96 -7.76
CA ARG A 36 -2.19 21.55 -6.41
C ARG A 36 -2.59 20.57 -5.31
N ASP A 37 -3.59 19.73 -5.58
CA ASP A 37 -4.16 18.82 -4.58
C ASP A 37 -3.52 17.42 -4.60
N LEU A 38 -2.50 17.21 -5.43
CA LEU A 38 -1.83 15.92 -5.59
C LEU A 38 -0.52 15.92 -4.79
N SER A 39 -0.48 15.17 -3.69
CA SER A 39 0.69 15.13 -2.79
C SER A 39 1.99 14.68 -3.48
N THR A 40 1.90 13.83 -4.51
CA THR A 40 3.04 13.33 -5.28
C THR A 40 3.39 14.19 -6.49
N TRP A 41 2.65 15.28 -6.73
CA TRP A 41 2.82 16.14 -7.90
C TRP A 41 4.24 16.69 -8.05
N PRO A 42 4.91 17.19 -6.99
CA PRO A 42 6.28 17.72 -7.14
C PRO A 42 7.29 16.69 -7.67
N ALA A 43 7.17 15.42 -7.25
CA ALA A 43 8.03 14.35 -7.78
C ALA A 43 7.74 14.07 -9.25
N MET A 44 6.46 14.04 -9.64
CA MET A 44 6.07 13.85 -11.04
C MET A 44 6.56 14.98 -11.95
N VAL A 45 6.48 16.23 -11.47
CA VAL A 45 6.99 17.41 -12.18
C VAL A 45 8.50 17.32 -12.30
N ASN A 46 9.23 17.06 -11.21
CA ASN A 46 10.69 16.98 -11.23
C ASN A 46 11.20 15.92 -12.22
N ASP A 47 10.64 14.71 -12.16
CA ASP A 47 10.95 13.61 -13.09
C ASP A 47 10.61 13.97 -14.55
N THR A 48 9.51 14.71 -14.76
CA THR A 48 9.16 15.21 -16.10
C THR A 48 10.17 16.25 -16.59
N LEU A 49 10.51 17.25 -15.77
CA LEU A 49 11.46 18.29 -16.15
C LEU A 49 12.85 17.74 -16.46
N ILE A 50 13.35 16.77 -15.68
CA ILE A 50 14.63 16.10 -15.95
C ILE A 50 14.64 15.50 -17.36
N ARG A 51 13.53 14.87 -17.80
CA ARG A 51 13.40 14.34 -19.16
C ARG A 51 13.31 15.44 -20.22
N LEU A 52 12.55 16.49 -19.98
CA LEU A 52 12.39 17.59 -20.94
C LEU A 52 13.71 18.32 -21.20
N PHE A 53 14.56 18.45 -20.18
CA PHE A 53 15.89 19.06 -20.25
C PHE A 53 17.01 18.05 -20.57
N ALA A 54 16.69 16.80 -20.90
CA ALA A 54 17.69 15.80 -21.24
C ALA A 54 18.42 16.21 -22.53
N GLY A 55 19.70 16.56 -22.41
CA GLY A 55 20.54 16.97 -23.53
C GLY A 55 20.35 18.41 -24.00
N VAL A 56 19.55 19.22 -23.31
CA VAL A 56 19.31 20.63 -23.66
C VAL A 56 19.56 21.51 -22.44
N GLU A 57 20.30 22.61 -22.58
CA GLU A 57 20.64 23.50 -21.45
C GLU A 57 19.46 24.39 -21.05
N THR A 58 18.82 25.00 -22.04
CA THR A 58 17.71 25.93 -21.87
C THR A 58 16.55 25.58 -22.77
N LEU A 59 15.32 25.81 -22.30
CA LEU A 59 14.13 25.75 -23.12
C LEU A 59 13.51 27.14 -23.20
N ASP A 60 13.15 27.57 -24.40
CA ASP A 60 12.19 28.65 -24.61
C ASP A 60 10.77 28.05 -24.69
N ARG A 61 9.77 28.88 -24.94
CA ARG A 61 8.37 28.41 -24.99
C ARG A 61 8.15 27.37 -26.11
N ALA A 62 8.74 27.61 -27.29
CA ALA A 62 8.58 26.69 -28.42
C ALA A 62 9.27 25.35 -28.14
N GLY A 63 10.49 25.38 -27.60
CA GLY A 63 11.25 24.23 -27.16
C GLY A 63 10.55 23.44 -26.06
N ALA A 64 9.95 24.10 -25.07
CA ALA A 64 9.19 23.44 -24.01
C ALA A 64 7.97 22.66 -24.54
N ILE A 65 7.20 23.27 -25.45
CA ILE A 65 6.06 22.60 -26.10
C ILE A 65 6.55 21.40 -26.93
N ALA A 66 7.61 21.57 -27.72
CA ALA A 66 8.18 20.49 -28.53
C ALA A 66 8.71 19.33 -27.67
N ALA A 67 9.40 19.62 -26.57
CA ALA A 67 9.90 18.61 -25.64
C ALA A 67 8.77 17.81 -24.99
N VAL A 68 7.67 18.47 -24.58
CA VAL A 68 6.48 17.80 -24.03
C VAL A 68 5.82 16.90 -25.07
N VAL A 69 5.71 17.36 -26.31
CA VAL A 69 5.18 16.55 -27.41
C VAL A 69 6.04 15.29 -27.62
N ALA A 70 7.36 15.43 -27.61
CA ALA A 70 8.29 14.30 -27.74
C ALA A 70 8.18 13.31 -26.56
N ASP A 71 8.17 13.78 -25.30
CA ASP A 71 8.01 12.92 -24.11
C ASP A 71 6.69 12.15 -24.13
N ARG A 72 5.59 12.81 -24.53
CA ARG A 72 4.28 12.17 -24.63
C ARG A 72 4.21 11.15 -25.76
N ALA A 73 4.84 11.43 -26.90
CA ALA A 73 4.93 10.49 -28.01
C ALA A 73 5.74 9.25 -27.62
N ALA A 74 6.89 9.42 -26.95
CA ALA A 74 7.71 8.32 -26.44
C ALA A 74 6.95 7.43 -25.44
N LYS A 75 5.99 7.98 -24.70
CA LYS A 75 5.11 7.25 -23.77
C LYS A 75 3.87 6.64 -24.43
N GLY A 76 3.72 6.73 -25.75
CA GLY A 76 2.53 6.26 -26.48
C GLY A 76 1.25 7.03 -26.14
N LYS A 77 1.35 8.22 -25.52
CA LYS A 77 0.20 9.04 -25.09
C LYS A 77 -0.22 10.07 -26.14
N ARG A 78 0.44 10.08 -27.30
CA ARG A 78 0.22 11.02 -28.40
C ARG A 78 0.62 10.36 -29.72
N GLY A 79 -0.22 10.49 -30.74
CA GLY A 79 0.10 10.10 -32.12
C GLY A 79 0.79 11.22 -32.92
N PRO A 80 1.19 10.96 -34.17
CA PRO A 80 1.78 11.98 -35.04
C PRO A 80 0.80 13.14 -35.29
N GLY A 81 1.28 14.38 -35.26
CA GLY A 81 0.45 15.57 -35.52
C GLY A 81 0.97 16.86 -34.89
N THR A 82 0.41 17.99 -35.31
CA THR A 82 0.76 19.33 -34.82
C THR A 82 0.41 19.49 -33.33
N PRO A 83 1.25 20.19 -32.53
CA PRO A 83 0.96 20.47 -31.13
C PRO A 83 -0.37 21.22 -30.97
N GLY A 84 -1.25 20.72 -30.10
CA GLY A 84 -2.55 21.32 -29.80
C GLY A 84 -2.55 22.06 -28.47
N ALA A 85 -3.70 22.63 -28.10
CA ALA A 85 -3.90 23.34 -26.83
C ALA A 85 -3.42 22.53 -25.62
N PHE A 86 -3.72 21.23 -25.60
CA PHE A 86 -3.35 20.36 -24.48
C PHE A 86 -1.84 20.18 -24.27
N ASP A 87 -1.04 20.17 -25.34
CA ASP A 87 0.42 20.09 -25.18
C ASP A 87 0.98 21.41 -24.66
N GLY A 88 0.38 22.52 -25.11
CA GLY A 88 0.63 23.85 -24.57
C GLY A 88 0.37 23.92 -23.08
N ASP A 89 -0.82 23.51 -22.65
CA ASP A 89 -1.23 23.51 -21.23
C ASP A 89 -0.31 22.62 -20.37
N VAL A 90 0.02 21.41 -20.84
CA VAL A 90 0.95 20.52 -20.12
C VAL A 90 2.35 21.13 -20.00
N ALA A 91 2.86 21.72 -21.08
CA ALA A 91 4.18 22.36 -21.09
C ALA A 91 4.21 23.59 -20.17
N GLY A 92 3.22 24.47 -20.26
CA GLY A 92 3.11 25.68 -19.43
C GLY A 92 2.97 25.33 -17.96
N ASN A 93 2.13 24.35 -17.63
CA ASN A 93 1.97 23.88 -16.25
C ASN A 93 3.27 23.27 -15.70
N ALA A 94 4.00 22.48 -16.50
CA ALA A 94 5.28 21.91 -16.08
C ALA A 94 6.33 22.99 -15.80
N MET A 95 6.49 23.99 -16.68
CA MET A 95 7.42 25.10 -16.47
C MET A 95 7.06 25.92 -15.23
N ALA A 96 5.77 26.22 -15.03
CA ALA A 96 5.33 27.01 -13.88
C ALA A 96 5.51 26.29 -12.55
N TRP A 97 5.25 24.98 -12.50
CA TRP A 97 5.58 24.18 -11.33
C TRP A 97 7.10 24.08 -11.13
N GLY A 98 7.88 23.95 -12.20
CA GLY A 98 9.34 23.96 -12.13
C GLY A 98 9.90 25.22 -11.48
N VAL A 99 9.41 26.39 -11.88
CA VAL A 99 9.79 27.67 -11.26
C VAL A 99 9.28 27.77 -9.81
N HIS A 100 8.01 27.41 -9.56
CA HIS A 100 7.43 27.45 -8.22
C HIS A 100 8.18 26.57 -7.21
N LEU A 101 8.61 25.39 -7.64
CA LEU A 101 9.37 24.43 -6.85
C LEU A 101 10.88 24.72 -6.83
N ARG A 102 11.33 25.82 -7.45
CA ARG A 102 12.74 26.22 -7.59
C ARG A 102 13.62 25.17 -8.28
N LEU A 103 13.02 24.34 -9.13
CA LEU A 103 13.72 23.37 -9.98
C LEU A 103 14.24 24.02 -11.27
N LEU A 104 13.60 25.11 -11.69
CA LEU A 104 13.97 25.89 -12.86
C LEU A 104 14.30 27.32 -12.47
N VAL A 105 15.24 27.92 -13.20
CA VAL A 105 15.50 29.36 -13.20
C VAL A 105 14.91 29.94 -14.48
N ALA A 106 14.02 30.92 -14.33
CA ALA A 106 13.43 31.66 -15.44
C ALA A 106 14.20 32.96 -15.66
N THR A 107 14.65 33.20 -16.89
CA THR A 107 15.34 34.43 -17.30
C THR A 107 14.50 35.12 -18.36
N GLU A 108 14.09 36.36 -18.09
CA GLU A 108 13.39 37.20 -19.08
C GLU A 108 14.42 37.83 -20.03
N GLY A 109 14.26 37.64 -21.33
CA GLY A 109 15.06 38.26 -22.38
C GLY A 109 14.21 38.98 -23.42
N GLU A 110 14.86 39.60 -24.41
CA GLU A 110 14.18 40.33 -25.50
C GLU A 110 13.24 39.43 -26.32
N ASP A 111 13.60 38.16 -26.52
CA ASP A 111 12.80 37.17 -27.25
C ASP A 111 11.78 36.41 -26.37
N GLY A 112 11.69 36.77 -25.09
CA GLY A 112 10.79 36.17 -24.10
C GLY A 112 11.51 35.38 -22.99
N THR A 113 10.73 34.64 -22.21
CA THR A 113 11.23 33.87 -21.08
C THR A 113 11.96 32.60 -21.54
N THR A 114 13.15 32.38 -21.01
CA THR A 114 13.90 31.12 -21.14
C THR A 114 14.02 30.45 -19.78
N TRP A 115 13.93 29.12 -19.76
CA TRP A 115 14.05 28.31 -18.55
C TRP A 115 15.31 27.47 -18.62
N SER A 116 16.05 27.42 -17.50
CA SER A 116 17.20 26.53 -17.32
C SER A 116 16.96 25.61 -16.12
N MET A 117 17.53 24.40 -16.18
CA MET A 117 17.48 23.42 -15.08
C MET A 117 18.90 23.17 -14.55
N PRO A 118 19.32 23.89 -13.50
CA PRO A 118 20.70 23.85 -13.00
C PRO A 118 21.06 22.51 -12.35
N ASP A 119 20.10 21.84 -11.70
CA ASP A 119 20.27 20.51 -11.13
C ASP A 119 19.29 19.54 -11.78
N ARG A 120 19.82 18.48 -12.40
CA ARG A 120 19.07 17.45 -13.12
C ARG A 120 18.93 16.15 -12.34
N GLN A 121 19.19 16.18 -11.03
CA GLN A 121 18.98 15.05 -10.15
C GLN A 121 17.56 15.05 -9.58
N PRO A 122 17.05 13.89 -9.10
CA PRO A 122 15.79 13.84 -8.36
C PRO A 122 15.87 14.63 -7.06
N TRP A 123 14.96 15.59 -6.88
CA TRP A 123 14.79 16.41 -5.68
C TRP A 123 13.76 15.86 -4.71
N TYR A 124 12.88 14.99 -5.21
CA TYR A 124 11.81 14.40 -4.42
C TYR A 124 11.77 12.89 -4.58
N GLU A 125 11.44 12.21 -3.50
CA GLU A 125 11.24 10.77 -3.41
C GLU A 125 9.83 10.47 -2.94
N VAL A 126 9.17 9.49 -3.57
CA VAL A 126 7.85 9.02 -3.12
C VAL A 126 8.06 7.76 -2.27
N GLN A 127 7.86 7.91 -0.96
CA GLN A 127 7.94 6.83 0.01
C GLN A 127 6.73 5.89 -0.07
N GLU A 128 6.86 4.72 0.56
CA GLU A 128 5.78 3.76 0.73
C GLU A 128 4.52 4.43 1.32
N GLY A 129 3.36 4.16 0.71
CA GLY A 129 2.11 4.83 1.04
C GLY A 129 1.89 6.19 0.36
N GLY A 130 2.69 6.55 -0.65
CA GLY A 130 2.47 7.73 -1.50
C GLY A 130 2.87 9.06 -0.85
N ARG A 131 3.75 9.01 0.15
CA ARG A 131 4.25 10.21 0.85
C ARG A 131 5.44 10.80 0.10
N LEU A 132 5.45 12.12 -0.04
CA LEU A 132 6.54 12.85 -0.67
C LEU A 132 7.60 13.21 0.37
N ARG A 133 8.89 12.97 0.06
CA ARG A 133 10.05 13.48 0.79
C ARG A 133 10.92 14.29 -0.16
N GLN A 134 11.27 15.52 0.22
CA GLN A 134 12.32 16.27 -0.49
C GLN A 134 13.69 15.76 -0.03
N VAL A 135 14.59 15.51 -0.97
CA VAL A 135 15.93 14.94 -0.73
C VAL A 135 17.06 15.87 -1.14
N ARG A 136 16.78 16.95 -1.88
CA ARG A 136 17.75 17.95 -2.32
C ARG A 136 17.19 19.36 -2.25
N GLY A 137 18.08 20.36 -2.30
CA GLY A 137 17.72 21.77 -2.38
C GLY A 137 17.06 22.34 -1.11
N MET A 138 17.15 21.62 0.01
CA MET A 138 16.75 22.11 1.31
C MET A 138 17.91 22.85 1.96
N THR A 139 17.63 24.02 2.52
CA THR A 139 18.54 24.73 3.43
C THR A 139 18.79 23.90 4.69
N GLU A 140 19.88 24.17 5.42
CA GLU A 140 20.17 23.48 6.69
C GLU A 140 19.01 23.61 7.69
N ALA A 141 18.35 24.77 7.73
CA ALA A 141 17.19 25.01 8.57
C ALA A 141 15.98 24.12 8.18
N GLU A 142 15.72 23.96 6.88
CA GLU A 142 14.65 23.09 6.38
C GLU A 142 14.97 21.61 6.62
N GLN A 143 16.23 21.20 6.46
CA GLN A 143 16.66 19.84 6.78
C GLN A 143 16.49 19.52 8.27
N ALA A 144 16.90 20.45 9.15
CA ALA A 144 16.71 20.30 10.59
C ALA A 144 15.22 20.24 10.97
N ASP A 145 14.38 21.07 10.36
CA ASP A 145 12.93 21.03 10.62
C ASP A 145 12.29 19.72 10.14
N GLN A 146 12.66 19.24 8.96
CA GLN A 146 12.22 17.97 8.42
C GLN A 146 12.65 16.80 9.33
N ALA A 147 13.91 16.80 9.78
CA ALA A 147 14.42 15.79 10.71
C ALA A 147 13.64 15.78 12.04
N ARG A 148 13.36 16.95 12.63
CA ARG A 148 12.53 17.06 13.85
C ARG A 148 11.11 16.53 13.66
N ARG A 149 10.49 16.82 12.50
CA ARG A 149 9.15 16.31 12.16
C ARG A 149 9.16 14.80 12.00
N ASP A 150 10.16 14.25 11.32
CA ASP A 150 10.28 12.81 11.11
C ASP A 150 10.58 12.06 12.41
N GLU A 151 11.43 12.62 13.27
CA GLU A 151 11.66 12.11 14.62
C GLU A 151 10.37 12.11 15.46
N THR A 152 9.62 13.22 15.45
CA THR A 152 8.33 13.33 16.16
C THR A 152 7.34 12.28 15.66
N ARG A 153 7.26 12.05 14.34
CA ARG A 153 6.42 11.02 13.74
C ARG A 153 6.86 9.62 14.13
N ALA A 154 8.16 9.33 14.12
CA ALA A 154 8.72 8.05 14.53
C ALA A 154 8.39 7.76 16.00
N ARG A 155 8.60 8.72 16.90
CA ARG A 155 8.24 8.61 18.33
C ARG A 155 6.75 8.34 18.51
N ARG A 156 5.89 9.07 17.79
CA ARG A 156 4.43 8.86 17.82
C ARG A 156 4.05 7.46 17.34
N ARG A 157 4.64 6.99 16.23
CA ARG A 157 4.41 5.65 15.67
C ARG A 157 4.81 4.56 16.67
N ALA A 158 6.01 4.65 17.23
CA ALA A 158 6.50 3.73 18.27
C ALA A 158 5.59 3.73 19.51
N THR A 159 5.11 4.90 19.93
CA THR A 159 4.16 5.01 21.05
C THR A 159 2.84 4.30 20.77
N LEU A 160 2.28 4.47 19.56
CA LEU A 160 1.04 3.80 19.16
C LEU A 160 1.22 2.29 19.04
N GLN A 161 2.35 1.85 18.49
CA GLN A 161 2.74 0.46 18.39
C GLN A 161 2.86 -0.20 19.77
N ALA A 162 3.55 0.43 20.71
CA ALA A 162 3.69 -0.06 22.08
C ALA A 162 2.34 -0.12 22.81
N LYS A 163 1.49 0.92 22.67
CA LYS A 163 0.14 0.92 23.25
C LYS A 163 -0.73 -0.20 22.70
N GLU A 164 -0.67 -0.45 21.40
CA GLU A 164 -1.41 -1.54 20.79
C GLU A 164 -0.86 -2.90 21.23
N ALA A 165 0.47 -3.06 21.35
CA ALA A 165 1.09 -4.30 21.77
C ALA A 165 0.66 -4.67 23.20
N VAL A 166 0.64 -3.69 24.13
CA VAL A 166 0.12 -3.88 25.49
C VAL A 166 -1.35 -4.31 25.49
N ARG A 167 -2.17 -3.77 24.57
CA ARG A 167 -3.59 -4.12 24.45
C ARG A 167 -3.80 -5.52 23.86
N VAL A 168 -3.01 -5.88 22.85
CA VAL A 168 -3.17 -7.12 22.06
C VAL A 168 -2.48 -8.31 22.71
N GLY A 169 -1.38 -8.10 23.45
CA GLY A 169 -0.55 -9.16 24.03
C GLY A 169 -1.34 -10.22 24.83
N PRO A 170 -2.15 -9.83 25.84
CA PRO A 170 -2.93 -10.80 26.60
C PRO A 170 -3.94 -11.58 25.76
N LEU A 171 -4.45 -10.99 24.66
CA LEU A 171 -5.38 -11.64 23.75
C LEU A 171 -4.66 -12.65 22.85
N VAL A 172 -3.49 -12.27 22.31
CA VAL A 172 -2.62 -13.16 21.54
C VAL A 172 -2.22 -14.38 22.37
N GLU A 173 -1.75 -14.17 23.59
CA GLU A 173 -1.41 -15.23 24.53
C GLU A 173 -2.60 -16.17 24.78
N ALA A 174 -3.77 -15.62 25.08
CA ALA A 174 -4.98 -16.39 25.32
C ALA A 174 -5.38 -17.27 24.12
N GLU A 175 -5.33 -16.73 22.89
CA GLU A 175 -5.70 -17.47 21.68
C GLU A 175 -4.66 -18.54 21.32
N LEU A 176 -3.36 -18.27 21.48
CA LEU A 176 -2.30 -19.27 21.28
C LEU A 176 -2.45 -20.45 22.26
N HIS A 177 -2.67 -20.17 23.54
CA HIS A 177 -2.94 -21.21 24.53
C HIS A 177 -4.26 -21.93 24.26
N ARG A 178 -5.28 -21.26 23.72
CA ARG A 178 -6.53 -21.90 23.33
C ARG A 178 -6.33 -22.89 22.17
N ILE A 179 -5.50 -22.56 21.19
CA ILE A 179 -5.12 -23.50 20.12
C ILE A 179 -4.49 -24.74 20.74
N LEU A 180 -3.43 -24.58 21.53
CA LEU A 180 -2.70 -25.71 22.14
C LEU A 180 -3.54 -26.52 23.12
N ARG A 181 -4.54 -25.92 23.79
CA ARG A 181 -5.48 -26.63 24.66
C ARG A 181 -6.33 -27.64 23.89
N HIS A 182 -6.72 -27.31 22.65
CA HIS A 182 -7.61 -28.15 21.84
C HIS A 182 -6.88 -29.00 20.80
N ASP A 183 -5.65 -28.64 20.44
CA ASP A 183 -4.75 -29.37 19.54
C ASP A 183 -3.30 -29.19 20.02
N PRO A 184 -2.84 -30.02 20.99
CA PRO A 184 -1.50 -29.90 21.58
C PRO A 184 -0.36 -30.09 20.56
N ASP A 185 -0.64 -30.86 19.50
CA ASP A 185 0.31 -31.17 18.43
C ASP A 185 0.13 -30.24 17.22
N PHE A 186 -0.49 -29.07 17.40
CA PHE A 186 -0.74 -28.12 16.31
C PHE A 186 0.56 -27.74 15.60
N VAL A 187 0.64 -28.03 14.29
CA VAL A 187 1.79 -27.69 13.45
C VAL A 187 1.47 -26.46 12.60
N ILE A 188 2.31 -25.44 12.72
CA ILE A 188 2.34 -24.31 11.80
C ILE A 188 2.88 -24.85 10.47
N ARG A 189 2.07 -24.81 9.42
CA ARG A 189 2.44 -25.31 8.09
C ARG A 189 3.26 -24.28 7.34
N GLU A 190 3.97 -24.73 6.31
CA GLU A 190 4.64 -23.83 5.38
C GLU A 190 3.61 -22.87 4.76
N GLY A 191 3.94 -21.59 4.77
CA GLY A 191 3.02 -20.55 4.34
C GLY A 191 2.73 -20.63 2.84
N ASN A 192 1.50 -20.33 2.46
CA ASN A 192 1.11 -20.13 1.06
C ASN A 192 0.68 -18.67 0.85
N PRO A 193 1.61 -17.74 0.61
CA PRO A 193 1.30 -16.33 0.39
C PRO A 193 0.43 -16.07 -0.86
N ARG A 194 0.27 -17.07 -1.74
CA ARG A 194 -0.59 -17.01 -2.94
C ARG A 194 -1.91 -17.77 -2.78
N GLY A 195 -2.20 -18.30 -1.59
CA GLY A 195 -3.45 -18.99 -1.29
C GLY A 195 -4.65 -18.04 -1.32
N SER A 196 -5.87 -18.61 -1.30
CA SER A 196 -7.10 -17.81 -1.33
C SER A 196 -7.32 -16.93 -0.09
N TYR A 197 -6.60 -17.19 1.00
CA TYR A 197 -6.72 -16.49 2.29
C TYR A 197 -5.35 -16.30 2.96
N PRO A 198 -4.44 -15.48 2.40
CA PRO A 198 -3.11 -15.28 2.97
C PRO A 198 -3.17 -14.57 4.33
N ASP A 199 -4.23 -13.82 4.61
CA ASP A 199 -4.49 -13.19 5.90
C ASP A 199 -4.77 -14.17 7.05
N LYS A 200 -5.02 -15.46 6.75
CA LYS A 200 -5.20 -16.53 7.73
C LYS A 200 -3.95 -17.39 7.93
N ASP A 201 -2.85 -17.05 7.27
CA ASP A 201 -1.64 -17.85 7.30
C ASP A 201 -0.72 -17.38 8.44
N ILE A 202 -0.58 -18.23 9.47
CA ILE A 202 0.26 -17.95 10.64
C ILE A 202 1.73 -17.76 10.25
N ALA A 203 2.23 -18.52 9.26
CA ALA A 203 3.63 -18.46 8.87
C ALA A 203 4.02 -17.09 8.28
N LEU A 204 3.06 -16.34 7.70
CA LEU A 204 3.32 -14.99 7.18
C LEU A 204 3.58 -13.95 8.27
N PHE A 205 3.14 -14.22 9.51
CA PHE A 205 3.37 -13.35 10.66
C PHE A 205 4.62 -13.76 11.45
N LEU A 206 5.22 -14.90 11.14
CA LEU A 206 6.41 -15.46 11.79
C LEU A 206 7.54 -15.70 10.77
N PRO A 207 8.03 -14.66 10.09
CA PRO A 207 8.97 -14.82 8.98
C PRO A 207 10.33 -15.40 9.40
N THR A 208 10.68 -15.35 10.68
CA THR A 208 11.91 -15.92 11.25
C THR A 208 11.78 -17.40 11.59
N VAL A 209 10.58 -17.98 11.52
CA VAL A 209 10.29 -19.37 11.87
C VAL A 209 10.32 -20.23 10.60
N ALA A 210 11.17 -21.25 10.59
CA ALA A 210 11.23 -22.22 9.51
C ALA A 210 10.10 -23.25 9.66
N ALA A 211 8.98 -23.01 8.97
CA ALA A 211 7.88 -23.97 8.90
C ALA A 211 8.21 -25.15 7.95
N PRO A 212 7.61 -26.35 8.14
CA PRO A 212 6.63 -26.68 9.18
C PRO A 212 7.26 -26.87 10.56
N VAL A 213 6.60 -26.35 11.60
CA VAL A 213 7.08 -26.45 12.99
C VAL A 213 5.91 -26.60 13.96
N PRO A 214 6.04 -27.42 15.03
CA PRO A 214 5.05 -27.44 16.10
C PRO A 214 4.93 -26.07 16.78
N LEU A 215 3.70 -25.59 16.98
CA LEU A 215 3.44 -24.28 17.61
C LEU A 215 4.04 -24.22 19.02
N VAL A 216 4.05 -25.33 19.76
CA VAL A 216 4.62 -25.40 21.11
C VAL A 216 6.11 -25.07 21.14
N GLU A 217 6.87 -25.42 20.10
CA GLU A 217 8.32 -25.17 20.02
C GLU A 217 8.65 -23.69 19.78
N VAL A 218 7.73 -22.97 19.15
CA VAL A 218 7.89 -21.54 18.79
C VAL A 218 6.93 -20.64 19.55
N LEU A 219 6.27 -21.14 20.60
CA LEU A 219 5.27 -20.40 21.36
C LEU A 219 5.78 -19.05 21.89
N PRO A 220 6.99 -18.95 22.49
CA PRO A 220 7.52 -17.65 22.93
C PRO A 220 7.70 -16.67 21.76
N ILE A 221 8.17 -17.15 20.61
CA ILE A 221 8.35 -16.34 19.40
C ILE A 221 6.98 -15.87 18.89
N ALA A 222 5.99 -16.74 18.86
CA ALA A 222 4.63 -16.42 18.41
C ALA A 222 3.92 -15.42 19.33
N MET A 223 4.18 -15.49 20.64
CA MET A 223 3.68 -14.53 21.62
C MET A 223 4.30 -13.14 21.40
N GLU A 224 5.60 -13.06 21.11
CA GLU A 224 6.31 -11.78 20.96
C GLU A 224 6.21 -11.17 19.56
N ALA A 225 5.87 -11.96 18.54
CA ALA A 225 5.90 -11.55 17.13
C ALA A 225 5.15 -10.24 16.85
N HIS A 226 4.06 -9.97 17.57
CA HIS A 226 3.26 -8.77 17.36
C HIS A 226 3.91 -7.47 17.86
N HIS A 227 4.94 -7.53 18.71
CA HIS A 227 5.53 -6.33 19.31
C HIS A 227 6.14 -5.39 18.28
N ASP A 228 6.77 -5.95 17.23
CA ASP A 228 7.43 -5.19 16.16
C ASP A 228 6.51 -4.85 14.98
N MET A 229 5.26 -5.30 15.02
CA MET A 229 4.28 -5.07 13.97
C MET A 229 3.58 -3.72 14.10
N GLU A 230 3.17 -3.14 12.97
CA GLU A 230 2.29 -1.97 12.99
C GLU A 230 0.94 -2.29 13.65
N PRO A 231 0.24 -1.30 14.27
CA PRO A 231 -1.04 -1.55 14.95
C PRO A 231 -2.12 -2.22 14.08
N ARG A 232 -2.10 -2.00 12.76
CA ARG A 232 -3.01 -2.69 11.82
C ARG A 232 -2.61 -4.15 11.63
N GLN A 233 -1.32 -4.45 11.57
CA GLN A 233 -0.79 -5.81 11.46
C GLN A 233 -1.00 -6.58 12.76
N GLN A 234 -0.78 -5.97 13.93
CA GLN A 234 -1.09 -6.58 15.24
C GLN A 234 -2.55 -7.04 15.34
N ARG A 235 -3.50 -6.21 14.88
CA ARG A 235 -4.92 -6.59 14.83
C ARG A 235 -5.20 -7.73 13.85
N ARG A 236 -4.55 -7.72 12.68
CA ARG A 236 -4.69 -8.82 11.72
C ARG A 236 -4.12 -10.13 12.26
N TRP A 237 -3.00 -10.07 12.97
CA TRP A 237 -2.41 -11.20 13.65
C TRP A 237 -3.38 -11.79 14.68
N LEU A 238 -3.95 -10.95 15.54
CA LEU A 238 -4.96 -11.40 16.50
C LEU A 238 -6.16 -12.06 15.81
N THR A 239 -6.74 -11.44 14.77
CA THR A 239 -7.86 -12.04 14.02
C THR A 239 -7.49 -13.37 13.36
N CYS A 240 -6.25 -13.53 12.91
CA CYS A 240 -5.74 -14.79 12.39
C CYS A 240 -5.75 -15.88 13.48
N LEU A 241 -5.23 -15.56 14.67
CA LEU A 241 -5.22 -16.46 15.81
C LEU A 241 -6.62 -16.82 16.31
N GLU A 242 -7.52 -15.85 16.42
CA GLU A 242 -8.92 -16.07 16.79
C GLU A 242 -9.60 -17.06 15.84
N ALA A 243 -9.35 -16.94 14.53
CA ALA A 243 -9.91 -17.84 13.53
C ALA A 243 -9.39 -19.28 13.70
N TRP A 244 -8.08 -19.44 13.91
CA TRP A 244 -7.47 -20.76 14.15
C TRP A 244 -7.93 -21.37 15.48
N ALA A 245 -7.95 -20.60 16.55
CA ALA A 245 -8.42 -21.04 17.85
C ALA A 245 -9.90 -21.48 17.79
N TRP A 246 -10.74 -20.74 17.06
CA TRP A 246 -12.12 -21.13 16.81
C TRP A 246 -12.21 -22.44 16.02
N GLU A 247 -11.46 -22.57 14.92
CA GLU A 247 -11.47 -23.77 14.06
C GLU A 247 -11.03 -25.02 14.84
N VAL A 248 -9.96 -24.91 15.62
CA VAL A 248 -9.45 -26.01 16.44
C VAL A 248 -10.45 -26.37 17.53
N SER A 249 -11.00 -25.38 18.25
CA SER A 249 -12.04 -25.60 19.28
C SER A 249 -13.27 -26.31 18.69
N TYR A 250 -13.71 -25.87 17.50
CA TYR A 250 -14.87 -26.43 16.81
C TYR A 250 -14.62 -27.88 16.36
N ARG A 251 -13.43 -28.18 15.82
CA ARG A 251 -13.02 -29.55 15.46
C ARG A 251 -13.01 -30.47 16.68
N ALA A 252 -12.40 -30.04 17.79
CA ALA A 252 -12.36 -30.81 19.03
C ALA A 252 -13.76 -31.08 19.60
N GLN A 253 -14.64 -30.06 19.61
CA GLN A 253 -16.03 -30.22 20.06
C GLN A 253 -16.80 -31.20 19.17
N ARG A 254 -16.67 -31.11 17.84
CA ARG A 254 -17.29 -32.07 16.91
C ARG A 254 -16.79 -33.49 17.13
N ALA A 255 -15.49 -33.68 17.35
CA ALA A 255 -14.92 -34.99 17.64
C ALA A 255 -15.50 -35.58 18.93
N ARG A 256 -15.60 -34.77 20.00
CA ARG A 256 -16.21 -35.18 21.27
C ARG A 256 -17.68 -35.57 21.09
N THR A 257 -18.48 -34.77 20.39
CA THR A 257 -19.89 -35.10 20.12
C THR A 257 -20.02 -36.41 19.33
N LYS A 258 -19.18 -36.62 18.32
CA LYS A 258 -19.16 -37.88 17.56
C LYS A 258 -18.80 -39.08 18.43
N ALA A 259 -17.82 -38.94 19.33
CA ALA A 259 -17.43 -40.02 20.25
C ALA A 259 -18.58 -40.41 21.19
N ILE A 260 -19.27 -39.42 21.78
CA ILE A 260 -20.44 -39.65 22.64
C ILE A 260 -21.57 -40.34 21.85
N GLN A 261 -21.83 -39.89 20.62
CA GLN A 261 -22.85 -40.53 19.77
C GLN A 261 -22.49 -41.97 19.40
N ALA A 262 -21.21 -42.24 19.13
CA ALA A 262 -20.73 -43.59 18.84
C ALA A 262 -20.87 -44.52 20.06
N GLU A 263 -20.54 -44.03 21.26
CA GLU A 263 -20.70 -44.76 22.52
C GLU A 263 -22.18 -45.07 22.80
N GLN A 264 -23.06 -44.08 22.62
CA GLN A 264 -24.51 -44.27 22.77
C GLN A 264 -25.08 -45.26 21.75
N ALA A 265 -24.61 -45.21 20.50
CA ALA A 265 -25.03 -46.15 19.45
C ALA A 265 -24.56 -47.57 19.76
N ALA A 266 -23.32 -47.74 20.21
CA ALA A 266 -22.78 -49.03 20.63
C ALA A 266 -23.55 -49.61 21.84
N ALA A 267 -23.90 -48.78 22.82
CA ALA A 267 -24.70 -49.20 23.96
C ALA A 267 -26.12 -49.64 23.55
N ARG A 268 -26.77 -48.91 22.63
CA ARG A 268 -28.08 -49.31 22.08
C ARG A 268 -28.00 -50.62 21.31
N ALA A 269 -27.01 -50.78 20.45
CA ALA A 269 -26.81 -52.02 19.68
C ALA A 269 -26.54 -53.22 20.60
N ALA A 270 -25.85 -53.02 21.72
CA ALA A 270 -25.62 -54.08 22.71
C ALA A 270 -26.91 -54.51 23.44
N VAL A 271 -27.81 -53.56 23.75
CA VAL A 271 -29.12 -53.86 24.32
C VAL A 271 -30.00 -54.61 23.31
N GLU A 272 -30.06 -54.12 22.07
CA GLU A 272 -30.83 -54.75 20.99
C GLU A 272 -30.35 -56.18 20.71
N ALA A 273 -29.03 -56.40 20.63
CA ALA A 273 -28.47 -57.74 20.46
C ALA A 273 -28.77 -58.70 21.64
N ALA A 274 -28.86 -58.17 22.87
CA ALA A 274 -29.25 -58.98 24.03
C ALA A 274 -30.73 -59.35 24.01
N ASP A 275 -31.59 -58.42 23.60
CA ASP A 275 -33.03 -58.64 23.44
C ASP A 275 -33.31 -59.66 22.31
N ASP A 276 -32.63 -59.52 21.16
CA ASP A 276 -32.73 -60.46 20.03
C ASP A 276 -32.31 -61.88 20.44
N ALA A 277 -31.18 -62.02 21.16
CA ALA A 277 -30.72 -63.31 21.65
C ALA A 277 -31.69 -63.96 22.66
N ALA A 278 -32.39 -63.14 23.47
CA ALA A 278 -33.41 -63.64 24.40
C ALA A 278 -34.67 -64.12 23.67
N LEU A 279 -35.02 -63.48 22.54
CA LEU A 279 -36.17 -63.87 21.71
C LEU A 279 -35.92 -65.14 20.90
N GLU A 280 -34.70 -65.38 20.41
CA GLU A 280 -34.35 -66.62 19.70
C GLU A 280 -34.27 -67.86 20.61
N GLY A 281 -34.17 -67.66 21.93
CA GLY A 281 -34.13 -68.73 22.93
C GLY A 281 -35.49 -69.25 23.41
N LEU A 282 -36.60 -68.70 22.90
CA LEU A 282 -37.99 -69.08 23.23
C LEU A 282 -38.59 -69.99 22.15
#